data_AF-A0A0M0GD60-F1
#
_entry.id   AF-A0A0M0GD60-F1
#
_cell.length_a   1.000
_cell.length_b   1.000
_cell.length_c   1.000
_cell.angle_alpha   90.00
_cell.angle_beta   90.00
_cell.angle_gamma   90.00
#
_symmetry.space_group_name_H-M   'P 1'
#
loop_
_entity.id
_entity.type
_entity.pdbx_description
1 polymer ?
#
loop_
_entity_poly.entity_id
_entity_poly.type
_entity_poly.pdbx_seq_one_letter_code
_entity_poly.pdbx_strand_id
1 'polypeptide(L)'
;MYKIPCKNCKGHGVLNNFKHVQDGICFKCSGSGYQEASKEEYENYKQFEEMQKQGKYIVFNNGKTELFQNEKKIFAQYGNFFTGEYGNYSVKINYKNENIIYTRHTINSDEFIRAVKNEYNNKLNKKIIKFKKQLEDELDQEWIELLNKKIKQLESQLI
;
A
#
# COMPACT_ATOMS: atom_id res chain seq x y z
N MET A 1 18.96 -1.02 -26.75
CA MET A 1 18.73 -0.46 -25.39
C MET A 1 17.45 0.37 -25.43
N TYR A 2 16.66 0.31 -24.35
CA TYR A 2 15.42 1.09 -24.24
C TYR A 2 15.70 2.42 -23.52
N LYS A 3 14.77 3.37 -23.61
CA LYS A 3 14.86 4.66 -22.92
C LYS A 3 13.66 4.84 -22.00
N ILE A 4 13.93 5.13 -20.74
CA ILE A 4 12.92 5.55 -19.76
C ILE A 4 13.16 7.00 -19.35
N PRO A 5 12.13 7.78 -18.99
CA PRO A 5 12.33 9.11 -18.44
C PRO A 5 13.23 9.06 -17.20
N CYS A 6 14.16 10.01 -17.11
CA CYS A 6 15.06 10.09 -15.97
C CYS A 6 14.26 10.28 -14.67
N LYS A 7 14.51 9.42 -13.67
CA LYS A 7 13.79 9.45 -12.38
C LYS A 7 13.87 10.80 -11.64
N ASN A 8 14.94 11.56 -11.88
CA ASN A 8 15.18 12.82 -11.17
C ASN A 8 14.51 14.01 -11.85
N CYS A 9 14.64 14.13 -13.17
CA CYS A 9 14.06 15.24 -13.94
C CYS A 9 12.76 14.88 -14.66
N LYS A 10 12.24 13.67 -14.48
CA LYS A 10 10.97 13.18 -15.05
C LYS A 10 10.83 13.40 -16.56
N GLY A 11 11.91 13.25 -17.32
CA GLY A 11 11.89 13.46 -18.77
C GLY A 11 12.25 14.87 -19.23
N HIS A 12 12.34 15.85 -18.34
CA HIS A 12 12.57 17.24 -18.73
C HIS A 12 14.00 17.52 -19.21
N GLY A 13 15.00 16.82 -18.64
CA GLY A 13 16.42 17.02 -18.97
C GLY A 13 17.01 18.31 -18.39
N VAL A 14 16.31 19.43 -18.58
CA VAL A 14 16.65 20.76 -18.08
C VAL A 14 15.58 21.24 -17.11
N LEU A 15 15.97 21.72 -15.92
CA LEU A 15 15.08 22.20 -14.87
C LEU A 15 15.72 23.38 -14.15
N ASN A 16 14.97 24.44 -13.86
CA ASN A 16 15.56 25.67 -13.37
C ASN A 16 16.21 25.55 -11.97
N ASN A 17 15.58 24.86 -11.01
CA ASN A 17 16.05 24.85 -9.61
C ASN A 17 15.76 23.52 -8.90
N PHE A 18 16.72 22.60 -8.85
CA PHE A 18 16.68 21.40 -8.01
C PHE A 18 18.08 20.98 -7.55
N LYS A 19 18.19 20.28 -6.40
CA LYS A 19 19.48 19.80 -5.85
C LYS A 19 20.30 18.91 -6.79
N HIS A 20 19.68 18.31 -7.81
CA HIS A 20 20.30 17.38 -8.74
C HIS A 20 20.65 18.01 -10.10
N VAL A 21 20.72 19.35 -10.12
CA VAL A 21 20.89 20.17 -11.32
C VAL A 21 22.06 21.13 -11.13
N GLN A 22 22.87 21.33 -12.15
CA GLN A 22 23.82 22.46 -12.27
C GLN A 22 23.59 23.17 -13.59
N ASP A 23 23.53 24.51 -13.53
CA ASP A 23 23.27 25.38 -14.67
C ASP A 23 22.00 24.98 -15.46
N GLY A 24 20.97 24.54 -14.75
CA GLY A 24 19.74 24.05 -15.34
C GLY A 24 19.80 22.62 -15.88
N ILE A 25 20.96 21.96 -15.94
CA ILE A 25 21.13 20.62 -16.49
C ILE A 25 21.06 19.54 -15.40
N CYS A 26 20.19 18.55 -15.58
CA CYS A 26 20.14 17.39 -14.69
C CYS A 26 21.41 16.53 -14.85
N PHE A 27 22.20 16.39 -13.78
CA PHE A 27 23.44 15.60 -13.79
C PHE A 27 23.21 14.13 -14.13
N LYS A 28 22.10 13.57 -13.67
CA LYS A 28 21.83 12.14 -13.74
C LYS A 28 21.55 11.66 -15.17
N CYS A 29 21.09 12.56 -16.04
CA CYS A 29 20.83 12.27 -17.44
C CYS A 29 21.62 13.18 -18.39
N SER A 30 22.54 13.99 -17.86
CA SER A 30 23.32 14.99 -18.59
C SER A 30 22.46 15.84 -19.55
N GLY A 31 21.29 16.29 -19.10
CA GLY A 31 20.39 17.12 -19.93
C GLY A 31 19.51 16.36 -20.93
N SER A 32 19.73 15.06 -21.16
CA SER A 32 18.95 14.31 -22.17
C SER A 32 17.49 14.08 -21.79
N GLY A 33 17.16 14.10 -20.50
CA GLY A 33 15.83 13.75 -19.99
C GLY A 33 15.58 12.24 -19.87
N TYR A 34 16.43 11.39 -20.44
CA TYR A 34 16.22 9.94 -20.49
C TYR A 34 17.39 9.17 -19.88
N GLN A 35 17.11 7.95 -19.45
CA GLN A 35 18.10 6.99 -18.98
C GLN A 35 17.99 5.73 -19.85
N GLU A 36 19.14 5.15 -20.17
CA GLU A 36 19.19 3.85 -20.82
C GLU A 36 18.73 2.78 -19.85
N ALA A 37 17.91 1.88 -20.35
CA ALA A 37 17.30 0.80 -19.58
C ALA A 37 17.42 -0.52 -20.33
N SER A 38 17.56 -1.60 -19.58
CA SER A 38 17.36 -2.95 -20.07
C SER A 38 15.90 -3.14 -20.53
N LYS A 39 15.63 -4.23 -21.25
CA LYS A 39 14.26 -4.58 -21.66
C LYS A 39 13.35 -4.76 -20.44
N GLU A 40 13.85 -5.46 -19.43
CA GLU A 40 13.14 -5.73 -18.18
C GLU A 40 12.82 -4.42 -17.41
N GLU A 41 13.79 -3.52 -17.28
CA GLU A 41 13.58 -2.22 -16.63
C GLU A 41 12.52 -1.37 -17.35
N TYR A 42 12.51 -1.42 -18.68
CA TYR A 42 11.53 -0.72 -19.50
C TYR A 42 10.12 -1.31 -19.37
N GLU A 43 9.99 -2.64 -19.34
CA GLU A 43 8.71 -3.32 -19.13
C GLU A 43 8.15 -3.03 -17.73
N ASN A 44 8.99 -3.10 -16.69
CA ASN A 44 8.62 -2.73 -15.32
C ASN A 44 8.17 -1.26 -15.23
N TYR A 45 8.86 -0.35 -15.92
CA TYR A 45 8.45 1.05 -16.00
C TYR A 45 7.07 1.22 -16.67
N LYS A 46 6.81 0.52 -17.78
CA LYS A 46 5.51 0.58 -18.46
C LYS A 46 4.37 0.09 -17.58
N GLN A 47 4.55 -1.06 -16.94
CA GLN A 47 3.57 -1.61 -16.02
C GLN A 47 3.28 -0.62 -14.89
N PHE A 48 4.32 -0.03 -14.30
CA PHE A 48 4.17 1.00 -13.27
C PHE A 48 3.39 2.23 -13.76
N GLU A 49 3.68 2.75 -14.95
CA GLU A 49 2.95 3.88 -15.55
C GLU A 49 1.47 3.54 -15.80
N GLU A 50 1.18 2.33 -16.29
CA GLU A 50 -0.20 1.87 -16.47
C GLU A 50 -0.94 1.76 -15.14
N MET A 51 -0.30 1.27 -14.09
CA MET A 51 -0.87 1.22 -12.75
C MET A 51 -1.11 2.63 -12.17
N GLN A 52 -0.20 3.58 -12.36
CA GLN A 52 -0.40 4.98 -11.93
C GLN A 52 -1.60 5.63 -12.62
N LYS A 53 -1.91 5.25 -13.87
CA LYS A 53 -3.13 5.68 -14.56
C LYS A 53 -4.39 5.12 -13.92
N GLN A 54 -4.33 3.94 -13.30
CA GLN A 54 -5.43 3.38 -12.52
C GLN A 54 -5.56 4.07 -11.15
N GLY A 55 -4.45 4.29 -10.45
CA GLY A 55 -4.42 5.04 -9.19
C GLY A 55 -3.02 5.33 -8.68
N LYS A 56 -2.82 6.54 -8.15
CA LYS A 56 -1.56 6.96 -7.52
C LYS A 56 -1.41 6.47 -6.10
N TYR A 57 -2.51 6.08 -5.46
CA TYR A 57 -2.58 5.66 -4.08
C TYR A 57 -3.31 4.33 -4.00
N ILE A 58 -2.81 3.48 -3.10
CA ILE A 58 -3.39 2.18 -2.79
C ILE A 58 -3.94 2.28 -1.39
N VAL A 59 -5.26 2.10 -1.25
CA VAL A 59 -5.95 1.97 0.03
C VAL A 59 -6.23 0.50 0.26
N PHE A 60 -5.84 -0.01 1.41
CA PHE A 60 -6.27 -1.31 1.90
C PHE A 60 -7.33 -1.12 2.97
N ASN A 61 -8.47 -1.76 2.80
CA ASN A 61 -9.66 -1.62 3.63
C ASN A 61 -10.21 -3.01 3.95
N ASN A 62 -9.89 -3.53 5.13
CA ASN A 62 -10.40 -4.81 5.65
C ASN A 62 -10.31 -5.97 4.63
N GLY A 63 -9.15 -6.12 3.99
CA GLY A 63 -8.91 -7.20 3.02
C GLY A 63 -9.12 -6.81 1.55
N LYS A 64 -9.74 -5.65 1.28
CA LYS A 64 -9.95 -5.15 -0.08
C LYS A 64 -8.94 -4.07 -0.44
N THR A 65 -8.53 -4.05 -1.70
CA THR A 65 -7.65 -3.01 -2.25
C THR A 65 -8.46 -2.07 -3.12
N GLU A 66 -8.34 -0.78 -2.87
CA GLU A 66 -8.99 0.30 -3.61
C GLU A 66 -7.93 1.27 -4.15
N LEU A 67 -8.10 1.75 -5.37
CA LEU A 67 -7.15 2.65 -6.03
C LEU A 67 -7.71 4.07 -6.09
N PHE A 68 -6.88 5.05 -5.72
CA PHE A 68 -7.25 6.46 -5.70
C PHE A 68 -6.26 7.32 -6.49
N GLN A 69 -6.80 8.28 -7.24
CA GLN A 69 -5.98 9.26 -7.97
C GLN A 69 -5.48 10.41 -7.08
N ASN A 70 -6.20 10.72 -6.00
CA ASN A 70 -5.94 11.89 -5.17
C ASN A 70 -6.17 11.56 -3.70
N GLU A 71 -5.20 11.94 -2.87
CA GLU A 71 -5.25 11.78 -1.42
C GLU A 71 -6.45 12.50 -0.78
N LYS A 72 -6.90 13.64 -1.33
CA LYS A 72 -8.09 14.36 -0.86
C LYS A 72 -9.35 13.49 -0.90
N LYS A 73 -9.49 12.60 -1.89
CA LYS A 73 -10.63 11.67 -1.97
C LYS A 73 -10.57 10.62 -0.87
N ILE A 74 -9.37 10.15 -0.54
CA ILE A 74 -9.14 9.21 0.57
C ILE A 74 -9.56 9.86 1.90
N PHE A 75 -9.10 11.09 2.17
CA PHE A 75 -9.48 11.82 3.38
C PHE A 75 -10.99 12.11 3.44
N ALA A 76 -11.61 12.46 2.31
CA ALA A 76 -13.06 12.69 2.27
C ALA A 76 -13.87 11.42 2.58
N GLN A 77 -13.40 10.25 2.14
CA GLN A 77 -14.11 8.99 2.32
C GLN A 77 -13.87 8.36 3.69
N TYR A 78 -12.63 8.35 4.18
CA TYR A 78 -12.25 7.62 5.40
C TYR A 78 -11.91 8.53 6.58
N GLY A 79 -11.78 9.83 6.37
CA GLY A 79 -11.35 10.78 7.41
C GLY A 79 -9.83 10.81 7.57
N ASN A 80 -9.36 11.13 8.78
CA ASN A 80 -7.95 11.43 9.03
C ASN A 80 -7.08 10.17 9.20
N PHE A 81 -5.79 10.33 8.91
CA PHE A 81 -4.77 9.28 9.03
C PHE A 81 -3.51 9.79 9.74
N PHE A 82 -2.80 8.89 10.43
CA PHE A 82 -1.49 9.14 11.00
C PHE A 82 -0.42 8.26 10.32
N THR A 83 0.85 8.65 10.42
CA THR A 83 1.94 7.79 9.94
C THR A 83 2.21 6.68 10.95
N GLY A 84 2.25 5.44 10.48
CA GLY A 84 2.58 4.28 11.30
C GLY A 84 3.25 3.19 10.48
N GLU A 85 3.31 1.99 11.05
CA GLU A 85 3.87 0.81 10.41
C GLU A 85 2.81 -0.29 10.29
N TYR A 86 2.76 -0.94 9.14
CA TYR A 86 1.88 -2.08 8.90
C TYR A 86 2.56 -3.09 7.98
N GLY A 87 2.78 -4.31 8.46
CA GLY A 87 3.47 -5.36 7.71
C GLY A 87 4.91 -5.01 7.34
N ASN A 88 5.64 -4.30 8.21
CA ASN A 88 7.00 -3.76 7.99
C ASN A 88 7.11 -2.62 6.96
N TYR A 89 5.99 -1.99 6.58
CA TYR A 89 5.96 -0.83 5.70
C TYR A 89 5.51 0.41 6.44
N SER A 90 6.17 1.55 6.17
CA SER A 90 5.67 2.85 6.58
C SER A 90 4.43 3.22 5.77
N VAL A 91 3.31 3.40 6.46
CA VAL A 91 1.99 3.63 5.85
C VAL A 91 1.23 4.74 6.57
N LYS A 92 0.12 5.17 5.97
CA LYS A 92 -0.88 6.02 6.62
C LYS A 92 -2.00 5.14 7.17
N ILE A 93 -2.24 5.21 8.47
CA ILE A 93 -3.23 4.39 9.19
C ILE A 93 -4.38 5.29 9.65
N ASN A 94 -5.62 4.85 9.43
CA ASN A 94 -6.79 5.64 9.79
C ASN A 94 -6.95 5.76 11.31
N TYR A 95 -7.31 6.94 11.81
CA TYR A 95 -7.49 7.17 13.25
C TYR A 95 -8.63 6.36 13.88
N LYS A 96 -9.67 6.04 13.11
CA LYS A 96 -10.87 5.33 13.61
C LYS A 96 -10.81 3.83 13.36
N ASN A 97 -10.08 3.38 12.35
CA ASN A 97 -9.97 1.97 12.00
C ASN A 97 -8.55 1.61 11.51
N GLU A 98 -7.78 0.92 12.35
CA GLU A 98 -6.41 0.50 12.05
C GLU A 98 -6.24 -0.44 10.84
N ASN A 99 -7.34 -1.05 10.36
CA ASN A 99 -7.35 -1.92 9.18
C ASN A 99 -7.67 -1.16 7.89
N ILE A 100 -7.85 0.16 7.98
CA ILE A 100 -7.90 1.06 6.82
C ILE A 100 -6.57 1.78 6.77
N ILE A 101 -5.76 1.42 5.80
CA ILE A 101 -4.44 2.02 5.58
C ILE A 101 -4.30 2.45 4.13
N TYR A 102 -3.41 3.41 3.87
CA TYR A 102 -3.03 3.72 2.50
C TYR A 102 -1.54 4.05 2.37
N THR A 103 -1.06 3.87 1.15
CA THR A 103 0.27 4.32 0.74
C THR A 103 0.23 4.85 -0.70
N ARG A 104 1.31 5.51 -1.10
CA ARG A 104 1.49 5.87 -2.50
C ARG A 104 1.90 4.64 -3.28
N HIS A 105 1.34 4.47 -4.47
CA HIS A 105 1.73 3.41 -5.37
C HIS A 105 3.21 3.58 -5.77
N THR A 106 3.99 2.50 -5.64
CA THR A 106 5.41 2.42 -6.01
C THR A 106 5.64 1.22 -6.93
N ILE A 107 6.88 1.00 -7.36
CA ILE A 107 7.23 -0.16 -8.19
C ILE A 107 7.14 -1.49 -7.40
N ASN A 108 7.20 -1.44 -6.07
CA ASN A 108 7.11 -2.60 -5.18
C ASN A 108 5.71 -2.78 -4.57
N SER A 109 4.69 -2.24 -5.23
CA SER A 109 3.33 -2.21 -4.68
C SER A 109 2.70 -3.60 -4.50
N ASP A 110 3.07 -4.59 -5.32
CA ASP A 110 2.56 -5.96 -5.16
C ASP A 110 3.13 -6.64 -3.91
N GLU A 111 4.42 -6.45 -3.65
CA GLU A 111 5.07 -6.95 -2.43
C GLU A 111 4.44 -6.30 -1.19
N PHE A 112 4.21 -5.00 -1.25
CA PHE A 112 3.48 -4.26 -0.23
C PHE A 112 2.08 -4.84 0.01
N ILE A 113 1.27 -5.02 -1.03
CA ILE A 113 -0.09 -5.56 -0.91
C ILE A 113 -0.04 -6.94 -0.25
N ARG A 114 0.86 -7.82 -0.68
CA ARG A 114 1.02 -9.16 -0.09
C ARG A 114 1.38 -9.08 1.40
N ALA A 115 2.32 -8.22 1.78
CA ALA A 115 2.72 -8.04 3.17
C ALA A 115 1.57 -7.53 4.05
N VAL A 116 0.80 -6.56 3.56
CA VAL A 116 -0.37 -6.02 4.26
C VAL A 116 -1.46 -7.08 4.44
N LYS A 117 -1.75 -7.89 3.41
CA LYS A 117 -2.71 -8.99 3.50
C LYS A 117 -2.28 -10.02 4.55
N ASN A 118 -1.01 -10.41 4.56
CA ASN A 118 -0.47 -11.33 5.55
C ASN A 118 -0.60 -10.78 6.97
N GLU A 119 -0.25 -9.51 7.20
CA GLU A 119 -0.38 -8.88 8.52
C GLU A 119 -1.85 -8.80 8.98
N TYR A 120 -2.77 -8.49 8.06
CA TYR A 120 -4.21 -8.51 8.33
C TYR A 120 -4.71 -9.89 8.76
N ASN A 121 -4.37 -10.95 8.01
CA ASN A 121 -4.71 -12.33 8.36
C ASN A 121 -4.09 -12.75 9.69
N ASN A 122 -2.85 -12.36 9.96
CA ASN A 122 -2.19 -12.63 11.23
C ASN A 122 -2.94 -12.00 12.42
N LYS A 123 -3.42 -10.76 12.27
CA LYS A 123 -4.25 -10.09 13.29
C LYS A 123 -5.59 -10.80 13.49
N LEU A 124 -6.26 -11.22 12.41
CA LEU A 124 -7.50 -11.99 12.51
C LEU A 124 -7.28 -13.34 13.20
N ASN A 125 -6.26 -14.09 12.79
CA ASN A 125 -5.93 -15.39 13.37
C ASN A 125 -5.58 -15.29 14.85
N LYS A 126 -4.84 -14.26 15.27
CA LYS A 126 -4.58 -14.01 16.71
C LYS A 126 -5.87 -13.81 17.51
N LYS A 127 -6.84 -13.08 16.96
CA LYS A 127 -8.16 -12.87 17.59
C LYS A 127 -8.97 -14.18 17.64
N ILE A 128 -8.97 -14.95 16.55
CA ILE A 128 -9.64 -16.26 16.48
C ILE A 128 -9.07 -17.22 17.53
N ILE A 129 -7.75 -17.35 17.62
CA ILE A 129 -7.08 -18.20 18.62
C ILE A 129 -7.44 -17.77 20.04
N LYS A 130 -7.48 -16.45 20.30
CA LYS A 130 -7.90 -15.93 21.61
C LYS A 130 -9.33 -16.35 21.97
N PHE A 131 -10.27 -16.23 21.03
CA PHE A 131 -11.66 -16.65 21.27
C PHE A 131 -11.80 -18.17 21.40
N LYS A 132 -11.05 -18.95 20.62
CA LYS A 132 -11.02 -20.42 20.76
C LYS A 132 -10.52 -20.85 22.15
N LYS A 133 -9.48 -20.19 22.69
CA LYS A 133 -9.02 -20.42 24.06
C LYS A 133 -10.06 -20.05 25.12
N GLN A 134 -10.80 -18.95 24.92
CA GLN A 134 -11.88 -18.58 25.84
C GLN A 134 -13.01 -19.61 25.87
N LEU A 135 -13.24 -20.33 24.77
CA LEU A 135 -14.25 -21.39 24.68
C LEU A 135 -13.86 -22.69 25.41
N GLU A 136 -12.57 -22.96 25.63
CA GLU A 136 -12.11 -24.23 26.20
C GLU A 136 -12.66 -24.47 27.62
N ASP A 137 -12.82 -23.39 28.39
CA ASP A 137 -13.28 -23.43 29.79
C ASP A 137 -14.66 -22.78 30.01
N GLU A 138 -15.33 -22.33 28.94
CA GLU A 138 -16.63 -21.66 29.04
C GLU A 138 -17.77 -22.69 29.18
N LEU A 139 -18.67 -22.46 30.14
CA LEU A 139 -19.80 -23.33 30.43
C LEU A 139 -21.14 -22.68 30.08
N ASP A 140 -21.17 -21.35 30.00
CA ASP A 140 -22.38 -20.59 29.66
C ASP A 140 -22.69 -20.72 28.16
N GLN A 141 -23.86 -21.26 27.84
CA GLN A 141 -24.25 -21.55 26.45
C GLN A 141 -24.45 -20.27 25.62
N GLU A 142 -24.95 -19.18 26.21
CA GLU A 142 -25.11 -17.92 25.47
C GLU A 142 -23.74 -17.33 25.10
N TRP A 143 -22.76 -17.42 26.00
CA TRP A 143 -21.38 -17.01 25.73
C TRP A 143 -20.71 -17.90 24.68
N ILE A 144 -20.91 -19.22 24.74
CA ILE A 144 -20.41 -20.16 23.74
C ILE A 144 -20.95 -19.80 22.35
N GLU A 145 -22.26 -19.59 22.22
CA GLU A 145 -22.88 -19.21 20.94
C GLU A 145 -22.34 -17.87 20.41
N LEU A 146 -22.21 -16.87 21.29
CA LEU A 146 -21.68 -15.55 20.94
C LEU A 146 -20.23 -15.62 20.45
N LEU A 147 -19.36 -16.35 21.15
CA LEU A 147 -17.96 -16.51 20.78
C LEU A 147 -17.81 -17.28 19.47
N ASN A 148 -18.58 -18.35 19.28
CA ASN A 148 -18.61 -19.10 18.02
C ASN A 148 -19.06 -18.23 16.84
N LYS A 149 -20.08 -17.37 17.03
CA LYS A 149 -20.52 -16.42 16.01
C LYS A 149 -19.42 -15.43 15.64
N LYS A 150 -18.70 -14.89 16.64
CA LYS A 150 -17.56 -13.99 16.41
C LYS A 150 -16.41 -14.68 15.67
N ILE A 151 -16.09 -15.93 16.03
CA ILE A 151 -15.07 -16.72 15.34
C ILE A 151 -15.44 -16.91 13.87
N LYS A 152 -16.66 -17.37 13.57
CA LYS A 152 -17.13 -17.54 12.18
C LYS A 152 -17.07 -16.24 11.39
N GLN A 153 -17.44 -15.11 12.03
CA GLN A 153 -17.37 -13.80 11.40
C GLN A 153 -15.92 -13.41 11.06
N LEU A 154 -14.96 -13.67 11.94
CA LEU A 154 -13.54 -13.39 11.68
C LEU A 154 -12.95 -14.34 10.63
N GLU A 155 -13.30 -15.63 10.67
CA GLU A 155 -12.88 -16.63 9.68
C GLU A 155 -13.36 -16.26 8.28
N SER A 156 -14.57 -15.69 8.15
CA SER A 156 -15.09 -15.19 6.87
C SER A 156 -14.35 -13.97 6.30
N GLN A 157 -13.50 -13.31 7.10
CA GLN A 157 -12.73 -12.14 6.68
C GLN A 157 -11.29 -12.46 6.29
N LEU A 158 -10.84 -13.70 6.47
CA LEU A 158 -9.52 -14.14 6.01
C LEU A 158 -9.46 -14.10 4.47
N ILE A 159 -8.31 -13.68 3.92
CA ILE A 159 -8.11 -13.40 2.49
C ILE A 159 -6.84 -13.98 1.91
#